data_AF-A0A3M6XWM1-F1
#
_entry.id   AF-A0A3M6XWM1-F1
#
_cell.length_a   1.000
_cell.length_b   1.000
_cell.length_c   1.000
_cell.angle_alpha   90.00
_cell.angle_beta   90.00
_cell.angle_gamma   90.00
#
_symmetry.space_group_name_H-M   'P 1'
#
loop_
_entity.id
_entity.type
_entity.pdbx_description
1 polymer ?
#
loop_
_entity_poly.entity_id
_entity_poly.type
_entity_poly.pdbx_seq_one_letter_code
_entity_poly.pdbx_strand_id
1 'polypeptide(L)'
;GKETANYFSGSPLNRVGFLRGDHQFLTQALKHPSTSFLLCNELQPLVNSSQASDRLAWLKFADIKRVVGENPYKSSEEEMLNMYDSRSYVPQLIFLGIDEKRKEDGLRYQGKNVYTGAPHFAVDVTPKASVKEECEKLIKDVQGRGLDFAKGRVMGLIASDAAIYAEARQLLDWNARNPFCAQCGQPTLSVNGGFKRTCPPKDLARTNSKSSSGVTNALSNVPEPPTDETARPPCATRKGVSNLSFPRTDPTVIMAVVNHAGDKILLGRSKRFPPYWYSTLAGFAEPAESIEEAVRREVYEESGILVGRVVIHSTQPWPYPANLMIGAVGQSIPEGEVIDLGNDPELEDAKWYSFEEVREALRVGTSGIGEEAGKDWKEGGLRLPPHTAIANQIITSVVCNGFVSGVPKM
;
A
#
# COMPACT_ATOMS: atom_id res chain seq x y z
N GLY A 1 -18.99 9.55 16.58
CA GLY A 1 -19.69 8.94 15.41
C GLY A 1 -18.88 7.77 14.89
N LYS A 2 -19.39 7.00 13.92
CA LYS A 2 -18.55 6.07 13.17
C LYS A 2 -17.53 6.88 12.35
N GLU A 3 -16.27 6.47 12.38
CA GLU A 3 -15.20 7.12 11.61
C GLU A 3 -15.47 7.01 10.10
N THR A 4 -15.08 8.03 9.32
CA THR A 4 -15.18 8.00 7.85
C THR A 4 -14.20 6.97 7.29
N ALA A 5 -14.70 5.81 6.86
CA ALA A 5 -13.90 4.78 6.20
C ALA A 5 -13.80 5.09 4.69
N ASN A 6 -12.64 5.59 4.26
CA ASN A 6 -12.37 5.84 2.85
C ASN A 6 -12.13 4.54 2.07
N TYR A 7 -12.21 4.59 0.74
CA TYR A 7 -11.90 3.45 -0.13
C TYR A 7 -10.48 2.90 0.14
N PHE A 8 -10.23 1.61 -0.07
CA PHE A 8 -9.01 0.88 0.38
C PHE A 8 -8.82 0.75 1.91
N SER A 9 -9.71 1.30 2.74
CA SER A 9 -9.71 1.10 4.19
C SER A 9 -10.88 0.22 4.64
N GLY A 10 -10.94 -0.13 5.94
CA GLY A 10 -12.05 -0.93 6.48
C GLY A 10 -12.02 -2.40 6.07
N SER A 11 -10.81 -3.00 6.03
CA SER A 11 -10.65 -4.43 5.73
C SER A 11 -11.57 -5.28 6.62
N PRO A 12 -12.32 -6.23 6.04
CA PRO A 12 -13.18 -7.13 6.81
C PRO A 12 -12.38 -8.20 7.58
N LEU A 13 -11.07 -8.30 7.34
CA LEU A 13 -10.21 -9.30 7.96
C LEU A 13 -9.64 -8.79 9.28
N ASN A 14 -9.71 -9.61 10.33
CA ASN A 14 -8.86 -9.41 11.50
C ASN A 14 -7.42 -9.82 11.13
N ARG A 15 -6.51 -8.85 11.13
CA ARG A 15 -5.11 -9.05 10.73
C ARG A 15 -4.34 -10.00 11.64
N VAL A 16 -4.78 -10.19 12.90
CA VAL A 16 -4.15 -11.05 13.93
C VAL A 16 -2.62 -11.00 13.92
N GLY A 17 -2.05 -9.79 13.86
CA GLY A 17 -0.63 -9.57 13.55
C GLY A 17 0.38 -10.26 14.47
N PHE A 18 -0.02 -10.56 15.71
CA PHE A 18 0.79 -11.29 16.69
C PHE A 18 0.94 -12.78 16.36
N LEU A 19 0.12 -13.36 15.48
CA LEU A 19 0.22 -14.75 15.01
C LEU A 19 1.12 -14.91 13.78
N ARG A 20 1.62 -13.80 13.21
CA ARG A 20 2.42 -13.84 11.97
C ARG A 20 3.75 -14.58 12.11
N GLY A 21 4.33 -14.60 13.32
CA GLY A 21 5.54 -15.38 13.62
C GLY A 21 5.24 -16.80 14.13
N ASP A 22 3.97 -17.19 14.25
CA ASP A 22 3.57 -18.51 14.74
C ASP A 22 3.46 -19.48 13.56
N HIS A 23 4.51 -20.27 13.35
CA HIS A 23 4.61 -21.23 12.25
C HIS A 23 3.61 -22.38 12.36
N GLN A 24 3.21 -22.74 13.58
CA GLN A 24 2.20 -23.76 13.79
C GLN A 24 0.82 -23.24 13.35
N PHE A 25 0.48 -22.02 13.75
CA PHE A 25 -0.71 -21.33 13.26
C PHE A 25 -0.70 -21.20 11.73
N LEU A 26 0.38 -20.66 11.16
CA LEU A 26 0.47 -20.45 9.70
C LEU A 26 0.40 -21.75 8.90
N THR A 27 0.99 -22.85 9.40
CA THR A 27 0.86 -24.17 8.77
C THR A 27 -0.60 -24.66 8.77
N GLN A 28 -1.31 -24.50 9.89
CA GLN A 28 -2.73 -24.87 9.98
C GLN A 28 -3.60 -23.98 9.09
N ALA A 29 -3.36 -22.66 9.13
CA ALA A 29 -4.06 -21.68 8.31
C ALA A 29 -3.85 -21.92 6.83
N LEU A 30 -2.63 -22.26 6.40
CA LEU A 30 -2.34 -22.54 4.99
C LEU A 30 -3.17 -23.72 4.44
N LYS A 31 -3.32 -24.78 5.25
CA LYS A 31 -3.94 -26.04 4.83
C LYS A 31 -5.42 -26.14 5.14
N HIS A 32 -5.99 -25.17 5.86
CA HIS A 32 -7.39 -25.23 6.28
C HIS A 32 -8.34 -25.16 5.08
N PRO A 33 -9.43 -25.96 5.03
CA PRO A 33 -10.35 -25.98 3.88
C PRO A 33 -11.03 -24.63 3.59
N SER A 34 -11.29 -23.83 4.63
CA SER A 34 -11.89 -22.49 4.47
C SER A 34 -10.91 -21.41 4.01
N THR A 35 -9.62 -21.72 3.93
CA THR A 35 -8.62 -20.76 3.48
C THR A 35 -8.83 -20.33 2.03
N SER A 36 -8.59 -19.05 1.78
CA SER A 36 -8.74 -18.41 0.47
C SER A 36 -7.44 -17.72 0.06
N PHE A 37 -7.05 -17.91 -1.20
CA PHE A 37 -5.82 -17.35 -1.77
C PHE A 37 -6.16 -16.36 -2.87
N LEU A 38 -5.76 -15.10 -2.69
CA LEU A 38 -5.77 -14.08 -3.73
C LEU A 38 -4.49 -14.21 -4.55
N LEU A 39 -4.61 -14.42 -5.85
CA LEU A 39 -3.45 -14.35 -6.73
C LEU A 39 -3.22 -12.92 -7.19
N CYS A 40 -1.96 -12.55 -7.27
CA CYS A 40 -1.51 -11.32 -7.89
C CYS A 40 -0.47 -11.62 -8.99
N ASN A 41 -0.69 -11.10 -10.19
CA ASN A 41 0.28 -11.15 -11.29
C ASN A 41 0.73 -9.72 -11.60
N GLU A 42 2.02 -9.43 -11.51
CA GLU A 42 2.56 -8.06 -11.61
C GLU A 42 1.81 -7.07 -10.69
N LEU A 43 1.55 -7.52 -9.47
CA LEU A 43 0.76 -6.83 -8.44
C LEU A 43 -0.73 -6.63 -8.76
N GLN A 44 -1.21 -7.06 -9.93
CA GLN A 44 -2.62 -7.00 -10.29
C GLN A 44 -3.39 -8.16 -9.70
N PRO A 45 -4.55 -7.94 -9.06
CA PRO A 45 -5.32 -8.98 -8.40
C PRO A 45 -6.11 -9.80 -9.42
N LEU A 46 -6.30 -11.07 -9.13
CA LEU A 46 -7.26 -11.92 -9.83
C LEU A 46 -8.69 -11.47 -9.48
N VAL A 47 -9.49 -11.24 -10.51
CA VAL A 47 -10.88 -10.77 -10.40
C VAL A 47 -11.82 -11.66 -11.20
N ASN A 48 -13.10 -11.62 -10.83
CA ASN A 48 -14.16 -12.21 -11.64
C ASN A 48 -14.76 -11.13 -12.57
N SER A 49 -14.36 -11.13 -13.83
CA SER A 49 -14.76 -10.16 -14.85
C SER A 49 -16.22 -10.33 -15.33
N SER A 50 -16.93 -11.35 -14.87
CA SER A 50 -18.32 -11.62 -15.27
C SER A 50 -19.37 -10.88 -14.43
N GLN A 51 -18.98 -10.06 -13.45
CA GLN A 51 -19.91 -9.36 -12.53
C GLN A 51 -19.90 -7.84 -12.75
N ALA A 52 -21.02 -7.19 -12.44
CA ALA A 52 -21.23 -5.74 -12.65
C ALA A 52 -20.31 -4.83 -11.79
N SER A 53 -19.69 -5.39 -10.74
CA SER A 53 -18.56 -4.79 -10.04
C SER A 53 -17.47 -5.86 -9.90
N ASP A 54 -16.22 -5.46 -10.13
CA ASP A 54 -15.11 -6.40 -10.01
C ASP A 54 -15.04 -6.89 -8.56
N ARG A 55 -15.22 -8.20 -8.38
CA ARG A 55 -14.99 -8.89 -7.12
C ARG A 55 -13.65 -9.59 -7.19
N LEU A 56 -12.94 -9.66 -6.07
CA LEU A 56 -11.75 -10.51 -6.00
C LEU A 56 -12.14 -11.97 -6.20
N ALA A 57 -11.34 -12.68 -6.99
CA ALA A 57 -11.47 -14.11 -7.16
C ALA A 57 -10.48 -14.84 -6.22
N TRP A 58 -10.95 -15.95 -5.65
CA TRP A 58 -10.25 -16.66 -4.59
C TRP A 58 -10.05 -18.12 -4.99
N LEU A 59 -8.84 -18.61 -4.76
CA LEU A 59 -8.46 -20.00 -5.02
C LEU A 59 -8.24 -20.77 -3.73
N LYS A 60 -8.04 -22.09 -3.88
CA LYS A 60 -7.76 -23.00 -2.78
C LYS A 60 -6.32 -23.45 -2.79
N PHE A 61 -5.89 -24.03 -1.67
CA PHE A 61 -4.51 -24.47 -1.49
C PHE A 61 -4.08 -25.46 -2.59
N ALA A 62 -5.00 -26.34 -3.03
CA ALA A 62 -4.75 -27.30 -4.10
C ALA A 62 -4.32 -26.66 -5.43
N ASP A 63 -4.84 -25.47 -5.76
CA ASP A 63 -4.49 -24.75 -6.99
C ASP A 63 -3.08 -24.15 -6.91
N ILE A 64 -2.71 -23.59 -5.76
CA ILE A 64 -1.45 -22.84 -5.60
C ILE A 64 -0.27 -23.66 -5.13
N LYS A 65 -0.53 -24.89 -4.66
CA LYS A 65 0.46 -25.80 -4.05
C LYS A 65 1.71 -26.01 -4.90
N ARG A 66 1.57 -26.02 -6.23
CA ARG A 66 2.67 -26.20 -7.17
C ARG A 66 3.63 -25.00 -7.21
N VAL A 67 3.13 -23.81 -6.88
CA VAL A 67 3.91 -22.58 -6.80
C VAL A 67 4.56 -22.47 -5.42
N VAL A 68 3.77 -22.55 -4.34
CA VAL A 68 4.25 -22.24 -2.98
C VAL A 68 4.86 -23.45 -2.23
N GLY A 69 4.72 -24.66 -2.77
CA GLY A 69 5.14 -25.90 -2.13
C GLY A 69 4.16 -26.45 -1.09
N GLU A 70 4.52 -27.58 -0.47
CA GLU A 70 3.68 -28.32 0.48
C GLU A 70 3.47 -27.63 1.83
N ASN A 71 4.52 -27.00 2.35
CA ASN A 71 4.47 -26.25 3.59
C ASN A 71 5.68 -25.29 3.72
N PRO A 72 5.57 -24.03 3.27
CA PRO A 72 6.61 -23.02 3.45
C PRO A 72 6.87 -22.66 4.92
N TYR A 73 5.98 -23.01 5.86
CA TYR A 73 6.10 -22.68 7.29
C TYR A 73 6.57 -23.88 8.14
N LYS A 74 7.08 -24.95 7.52
CA LYS A 74 7.50 -26.18 8.21
C LYS A 74 8.62 -25.96 9.23
N SER A 75 9.62 -25.17 8.85
CA SER A 75 10.81 -24.89 9.68
C SER A 75 10.63 -23.61 10.47
N SER A 76 11.27 -23.52 11.63
CA SER A 76 11.26 -22.29 12.44
C SER A 76 12.00 -21.13 11.75
N GLU A 77 11.76 -19.87 12.16
CA GLU A 77 12.53 -18.72 11.65
C GLU A 77 14.04 -18.94 11.83
N GLU A 78 14.48 -19.44 12.99
CA GLU A 78 15.88 -19.72 13.27
C GLU A 78 16.48 -20.75 12.31
N GLU A 79 15.78 -21.87 12.08
CA GLU A 79 16.20 -22.89 11.12
C GLU A 79 16.28 -22.34 9.70
N MET A 80 15.28 -21.57 9.26
CA MET A 80 15.27 -20.96 7.93
C MET A 80 16.44 -20.00 7.73
N LEU A 81 16.82 -19.24 8.77
CA LEU A 81 17.96 -18.31 8.70
C LEU A 81 19.30 -19.04 8.70
N ASN A 82 19.41 -20.17 9.40
CA ASN A 82 20.62 -21.01 9.41
C ASN A 82 20.81 -21.80 8.12
N MET A 83 19.71 -22.21 7.48
CA MET A 83 19.70 -22.95 6.21
C MET A 83 19.51 -22.04 4.99
N TYR A 84 19.64 -20.72 5.16
CA TYR A 84 19.39 -19.76 4.09
C TYR A 84 20.39 -19.92 2.94
N ASP A 85 19.87 -20.00 1.71
CA ASP A 85 20.65 -20.04 0.48
C ASP A 85 20.11 -18.99 -0.49
N SER A 86 20.89 -17.95 -0.78
CA SER A 86 20.46 -16.86 -1.66
C SER A 86 20.24 -17.27 -3.12
N ARG A 87 20.70 -18.45 -3.54
CA ARG A 87 20.43 -19.00 -4.88
C ARG A 87 19.00 -19.54 -5.01
N SER A 88 18.37 -19.85 -3.89
CA SER A 88 17.01 -20.40 -3.86
C SER A 88 15.98 -19.29 -3.88
N TYR A 89 15.08 -19.33 -4.87
CA TYR A 89 13.95 -18.42 -4.92
C TYR A 89 12.79 -18.95 -4.07
N VAL A 90 12.27 -18.09 -3.18
CA VAL A 90 11.09 -18.37 -2.37
C VAL A 90 9.92 -17.51 -2.89
N PRO A 91 8.84 -18.13 -3.40
CA PRO A 91 7.64 -17.42 -3.82
C PRO A 91 7.04 -16.57 -2.70
N GLN A 92 6.48 -15.42 -3.03
CA GLN A 92 5.88 -14.55 -2.03
C GLN A 92 4.49 -15.06 -1.63
N LEU A 93 4.33 -15.30 -0.34
CA LEU A 93 3.09 -15.71 0.29
C LEU A 93 2.85 -14.84 1.52
N ILE A 94 1.81 -14.01 1.45
CA ILE A 94 1.49 -13.00 2.46
C ILE A 94 0.23 -13.45 3.21
N PHE A 95 0.30 -13.53 4.54
CA PHE A 95 -0.87 -13.81 5.37
C PHE A 95 -1.62 -12.52 5.71
N LEU A 96 -2.83 -12.35 5.16
CA LEU A 96 -3.59 -11.11 5.25
C LEU A 96 -4.40 -11.01 6.56
N GLY A 97 -4.86 -12.15 7.07
CA GLY A 97 -5.66 -12.22 8.30
C GLY A 97 -6.70 -13.33 8.25
N ILE A 98 -7.68 -13.23 9.16
CA ILE A 98 -8.82 -14.15 9.25
C ILE A 98 -10.14 -13.39 9.10
N ASP A 99 -11.11 -13.97 8.39
CA ASP A 99 -12.49 -13.50 8.40
C ASP A 99 -13.23 -14.11 9.60
N GLU A 100 -13.40 -13.32 10.66
CA GLU A 100 -14.06 -13.75 11.90
C GLU A 100 -15.58 -13.89 11.78
N LYS A 101 -16.19 -13.51 10.65
CA LYS A 101 -17.61 -13.78 10.39
C LYS A 101 -17.84 -15.26 10.11
N ARG A 102 -16.82 -15.96 9.59
CA ARG A 102 -16.84 -17.39 9.29
C ARG A 102 -16.49 -18.22 10.52
N LYS A 103 -17.35 -18.18 11.55
CA LYS A 103 -17.10 -18.89 12.83
C LYS A 103 -17.39 -20.38 12.76
N GLU A 104 -18.34 -20.80 11.93
CA GLU A 104 -18.82 -22.19 11.88
C GLU A 104 -17.84 -23.12 11.16
N ASP A 105 -17.16 -22.62 10.13
CA ASP A 105 -16.26 -23.39 9.28
C ASP A 105 -14.86 -22.74 9.15
N GLY A 106 -14.60 -21.71 9.93
CA GLY A 106 -13.28 -21.07 10.06
C GLY A 106 -12.28 -21.94 10.81
N LEU A 107 -11.00 -21.63 10.65
CA LEU A 107 -9.95 -22.22 11.47
C LEU A 107 -10.15 -21.77 12.91
N ARG A 108 -10.32 -22.72 13.84
CA ARG A 108 -10.27 -22.45 15.27
C ARG A 108 -8.86 -22.67 15.80
N TYR A 109 -8.17 -21.59 16.14
CA TYR A 109 -6.82 -21.64 16.72
C TYR A 109 -6.83 -21.26 18.20
N GLN A 110 -6.23 -22.12 19.03
CA GLN A 110 -6.04 -21.88 20.46
C GLN A 110 -4.59 -21.45 20.71
N GLY A 111 -4.37 -20.15 20.84
CA GLY A 111 -3.14 -19.59 21.41
C GLY A 111 -3.37 -19.23 22.88
N LYS A 112 -2.95 -18.01 23.27
CA LYS A 112 -3.35 -17.40 24.55
C LYS A 112 -4.88 -17.23 24.65
N ASN A 113 -5.51 -16.87 23.53
CA ASN A 113 -6.95 -16.78 23.38
C ASN A 113 -7.40 -17.68 22.21
N VAL A 114 -8.71 -17.91 22.10
CA VAL A 114 -9.33 -18.59 20.96
C VAL A 114 -9.57 -17.58 19.85
N TYR A 115 -9.07 -17.86 18.65
CA TYR A 115 -9.37 -17.10 17.44
C TYR A 115 -10.05 -18.05 16.44
N THR A 116 -11.16 -17.62 15.87
CA THR A 116 -11.91 -18.44 14.88
C THR A 116 -12.28 -17.60 13.68
N GLY A 117 -11.85 -18.04 12.49
CA GLY A 117 -12.19 -17.37 11.24
C GLY A 117 -11.54 -18.03 10.02
N ALA A 118 -12.00 -17.67 8.82
CA ALA A 118 -11.46 -18.21 7.57
C ALA A 118 -10.15 -17.49 7.19
N PRO A 119 -8.99 -18.18 7.10
CA PRO A 119 -7.72 -17.54 6.77
C PRO A 119 -7.66 -17.01 5.32
N HIS A 120 -6.97 -15.90 5.12
CA HIS A 120 -6.77 -15.30 3.80
C HIS A 120 -5.28 -15.04 3.55
N PHE A 121 -4.83 -15.38 2.34
CA PHE A 121 -3.46 -15.15 1.89
C PHE A 121 -3.45 -14.45 0.53
N ALA A 122 -2.37 -13.72 0.24
CA ALA A 122 -2.03 -13.26 -1.10
C ALA A 122 -0.78 -13.97 -1.62
N VAL A 123 -0.76 -14.30 -2.91
CA VAL A 123 0.33 -15.03 -3.56
C VAL A 123 0.79 -14.26 -4.79
N ASP A 124 2.10 -14.01 -4.91
CA ASP A 124 2.69 -13.53 -6.16
C ASP A 124 2.83 -14.69 -7.15
N VAL A 125 2.12 -14.62 -8.26
CA VAL A 125 2.20 -15.58 -9.37
C VAL A 125 2.87 -14.99 -10.60
N THR A 126 3.57 -13.86 -10.48
CA THR A 126 4.37 -13.30 -11.56
C THR A 126 5.44 -14.31 -12.01
N PRO A 127 5.43 -14.78 -13.28
CA PRO A 127 6.36 -15.82 -13.72
C PRO A 127 7.84 -15.42 -13.64
N LYS A 128 8.59 -16.00 -12.71
CA LYS A 128 10.02 -15.74 -12.53
C LYS A 128 10.75 -16.88 -11.81
N ALA A 129 12.08 -16.88 -11.96
CA ALA A 129 12.99 -17.79 -11.28
C ALA A 129 12.54 -19.27 -11.38
N SER A 130 12.62 -20.02 -10.28
CA SER A 130 12.32 -21.47 -10.23
C SER A 130 10.84 -21.82 -10.42
N VAL A 131 9.92 -20.88 -10.30
CA VAL A 131 8.47 -21.13 -10.38
C VAL A 131 7.83 -20.61 -11.66
N LYS A 132 8.62 -20.12 -12.63
CA LYS A 132 8.13 -19.50 -13.87
C LYS A 132 7.10 -20.37 -14.60
N GLU A 133 7.45 -21.63 -14.89
CA GLU A 133 6.58 -22.53 -15.67
C GLU A 133 5.27 -22.86 -14.95
N GLU A 134 5.33 -23.08 -13.64
CA GLU A 134 4.13 -23.41 -12.84
C GLU A 134 3.22 -22.18 -12.71
N CYS A 135 3.79 -20.98 -12.56
CA CYS A 135 3.03 -19.73 -12.60
C CYS A 135 2.34 -19.52 -13.96
N GLU A 136 3.04 -19.73 -15.08
CA GLU A 136 2.45 -19.60 -16.43
C GLU A 136 1.29 -20.60 -16.64
N LYS A 137 1.44 -21.83 -16.17
CA LYS A 137 0.36 -22.84 -16.21
C LYS A 137 -0.83 -22.42 -15.35
N LEU A 138 -0.58 -21.94 -14.13
CA LEU A 138 -1.63 -21.50 -13.21
C LEU A 138 -2.39 -20.29 -13.77
N ILE A 139 -1.69 -19.31 -14.35
CA ILE A 139 -2.31 -18.15 -15.00
C ILE A 139 -3.23 -18.61 -16.14
N LYS A 140 -2.76 -19.51 -17.01
CA LYS A 140 -3.59 -20.05 -18.12
C LYS A 140 -4.80 -20.82 -17.61
N ASP A 141 -4.65 -21.60 -16.55
CA ASP A 141 -5.74 -22.37 -15.94
C ASP A 141 -6.82 -21.44 -15.36
N VAL A 142 -6.45 -20.43 -14.57
CA VAL A 142 -7.44 -19.48 -14.02
C VAL A 142 -8.14 -18.67 -15.12
N GLN A 143 -7.43 -18.34 -16.20
CA GLN A 143 -8.01 -17.71 -17.39
C GLN A 143 -8.98 -18.65 -18.11
N GLY A 144 -8.65 -19.93 -18.22
CA GLY A 144 -9.56 -20.97 -18.74
C GLY A 144 -10.84 -21.15 -17.91
N ARG A 145 -10.80 -20.81 -16.61
CA ARG A 145 -11.97 -20.79 -15.71
C ARG A 145 -12.81 -19.50 -15.83
N GLY A 146 -12.46 -18.58 -16.73
CA GLY A 146 -13.17 -17.31 -16.94
C GLY A 146 -12.79 -16.21 -15.94
N LEU A 147 -11.69 -16.35 -15.21
CA LEU A 147 -11.14 -15.32 -14.32
C LEU A 147 -10.05 -14.54 -15.06
N ASP A 148 -9.80 -13.28 -14.70
CA ASP A 148 -8.70 -12.53 -15.29
C ASP A 148 -8.01 -11.64 -14.24
N PHE A 149 -6.82 -11.16 -14.56
CA PHE A 149 -6.12 -10.19 -13.71
C PHE A 149 -6.54 -8.77 -14.12
N ALA A 150 -6.87 -7.94 -13.12
CA ALA A 150 -7.22 -6.55 -13.37
C ALA A 150 -6.05 -5.78 -14.03
N LYS A 151 -6.34 -4.61 -14.59
CA LYS A 151 -5.33 -3.81 -15.33
C LYS A 151 -5.22 -2.41 -14.75
N GLY A 152 -3.99 -1.90 -14.68
CA GLY A 152 -3.72 -0.53 -14.26
C GLY A 152 -3.99 -0.27 -12.77
N ARG A 153 -4.65 0.86 -12.46
CA ARG A 153 -5.10 1.18 -11.11
C ARG A 153 -6.50 0.63 -10.90
N VAL A 154 -6.61 -0.36 -10.03
CA VAL A 154 -7.86 -1.02 -9.72
C VAL A 154 -8.68 -0.15 -8.76
N MET A 155 -9.68 0.54 -9.30
CA MET A 155 -10.59 1.44 -8.56
C MET A 155 -12.06 0.99 -8.60
N GLY A 156 -12.36 -0.11 -9.29
CA GLY A 156 -13.72 -0.64 -9.48
C GLY A 156 -14.12 -1.76 -8.51
N LEU A 157 -13.22 -2.20 -7.63
CA LEU A 157 -13.54 -3.21 -6.61
C LEU A 157 -14.55 -2.65 -5.62
N ILE A 158 -15.39 -3.51 -5.04
CA ILE A 158 -16.17 -3.12 -3.87
C ILE A 158 -15.23 -2.75 -2.70
N ALA A 159 -15.70 -1.89 -1.78
CA ALA A 159 -14.84 -1.32 -0.73
C ALA A 159 -14.12 -2.36 0.15
N SER A 160 -14.79 -3.45 0.54
CA SER A 160 -14.19 -4.51 1.35
C SER A 160 -13.06 -5.24 0.63
N ASP A 161 -13.26 -5.52 -0.66
CA ASP A 161 -12.30 -6.22 -1.51
C ASP A 161 -11.11 -5.32 -1.82
N ALA A 162 -11.39 -4.04 -2.11
CA ALA A 162 -10.38 -3.02 -2.29
C ALA A 162 -9.45 -2.93 -1.05
N ALA A 163 -10.01 -2.95 0.16
CA ALA A 163 -9.23 -2.89 1.39
C ALA A 163 -8.29 -4.10 1.57
N ILE A 164 -8.77 -5.31 1.23
CA ILE A 164 -7.92 -6.51 1.26
C ILE A 164 -6.83 -6.43 0.20
N TYR A 165 -7.19 -6.03 -1.03
CA TYR A 165 -6.25 -5.87 -2.12
C TYR A 165 -5.18 -4.81 -1.81
N ALA A 166 -5.54 -3.69 -1.18
CA ALA A 166 -4.58 -2.65 -0.81
C ALA A 166 -3.49 -3.18 0.12
N GLU A 167 -3.86 -3.97 1.14
CA GLU A 167 -2.89 -4.64 2.01
C GLU A 167 -2.03 -5.64 1.24
N ALA A 168 -2.65 -6.52 0.44
CA ALA A 168 -1.94 -7.51 -0.36
C ALA A 168 -0.92 -6.85 -1.31
N ARG A 169 -1.35 -5.86 -2.08
CA ARG A 169 -0.52 -5.15 -3.06
C ARG A 169 0.68 -4.49 -2.42
N GLN A 170 0.48 -3.73 -1.33
CA GLN A 170 1.58 -3.02 -0.66
C GLN A 170 2.64 -3.99 -0.14
N LEU A 171 2.23 -5.13 0.42
CA LEU A 171 3.15 -6.11 0.98
C LEU A 171 3.89 -6.91 -0.09
N LEU A 172 3.22 -7.27 -1.17
CA LEU A 172 3.85 -7.93 -2.31
C LEU A 172 4.86 -6.98 -2.99
N ASP A 173 4.45 -5.73 -3.23
CA ASP A 173 5.32 -4.70 -3.81
C ASP A 173 6.55 -4.42 -2.93
N TRP A 174 6.34 -4.24 -1.61
CA TRP A 174 7.44 -4.05 -0.67
C TRP A 174 8.41 -5.25 -0.66
N ASN A 175 7.89 -6.48 -0.62
CA ASN A 175 8.74 -7.66 -0.65
C ASN A 175 9.49 -7.81 -1.98
N ALA A 176 8.89 -7.38 -3.10
CA ALA A 176 9.52 -7.43 -4.41
C ALA A 176 10.64 -6.39 -4.57
N ARG A 177 10.44 -5.17 -4.04
CA ARG A 177 11.40 -4.05 -4.18
C ARG A 177 12.49 -4.00 -3.12
N ASN A 178 12.35 -4.73 -2.00
CA ASN A 178 13.31 -4.70 -0.89
C ASN A 178 14.05 -6.05 -0.68
N PRO A 179 14.56 -6.74 -1.72
CA PRO A 179 15.17 -8.06 -1.54
C PRO A 179 16.50 -8.04 -0.77
N PHE A 180 17.13 -6.88 -0.60
CA PHE A 180 18.43 -6.71 0.05
C PHE A 180 18.32 -5.88 1.34
N CYS A 181 19.23 -6.12 2.27
CA CYS A 181 19.33 -5.41 3.54
C CYS A 181 19.91 -4.02 3.29
N ALA A 182 19.15 -2.96 3.60
CA ALA A 182 19.61 -1.58 3.42
C ALA A 182 20.85 -1.21 4.27
N GLN A 183 21.17 -1.98 5.33
CA GLN A 183 22.35 -1.74 6.17
C GLN A 183 23.65 -2.35 5.60
N CYS A 184 23.57 -3.54 4.99
CA CYS A 184 24.78 -4.29 4.59
C CYS A 184 24.77 -4.81 3.15
N GLY A 185 23.72 -4.52 2.37
CA GLY A 185 23.58 -4.91 0.97
C GLY A 185 23.31 -6.40 0.73
N GLN A 186 23.25 -7.23 1.77
CA GLN A 186 23.09 -8.69 1.62
C GLN A 186 21.62 -9.09 1.36
N PRO A 187 21.35 -10.18 0.61
CA PRO A 187 20.01 -10.71 0.42
C PRO A 187 19.29 -11.01 1.74
N THR A 188 17.99 -10.71 1.78
CA THR A 188 17.13 -10.90 2.95
C THR A 188 16.09 -11.99 2.70
N LEU A 189 15.54 -12.54 3.77
CA LEU A 189 14.47 -13.53 3.74
C LEU A 189 13.16 -12.89 4.23
N SER A 190 12.07 -13.09 3.49
CA SER A 190 10.72 -12.75 3.94
C SER A 190 10.26 -13.74 5.01
N VAL A 191 9.86 -13.23 6.17
CA VAL A 191 9.38 -13.99 7.33
C VAL A 191 8.12 -13.34 7.90
N ASN A 192 7.59 -13.86 9.01
CA ASN A 192 6.39 -13.36 9.68
C ASN A 192 5.18 -13.19 8.74
N GLY A 193 4.85 -14.24 7.99
CA GLY A 193 3.74 -14.20 7.03
C GLY A 193 3.87 -13.09 5.96
N GLY A 194 5.08 -12.63 5.67
CA GLY A 194 5.34 -11.57 4.68
C GLY A 194 5.47 -10.15 5.23
N PHE A 195 5.34 -9.95 6.55
CA PHE A 195 5.39 -8.64 7.21
C PHE A 195 6.76 -8.27 7.77
N LYS A 196 7.77 -9.08 7.53
CA LYS A 196 9.13 -8.79 7.96
C LYS A 196 10.14 -9.36 6.97
N ARG A 197 11.24 -8.65 6.78
CA ARG A 197 12.41 -9.15 6.06
C ARG A 197 13.57 -9.21 7.04
N THR A 198 14.08 -10.41 7.27
CA THR A 198 15.22 -10.64 8.16
C THR A 198 16.48 -10.78 7.31
N CYS A 199 17.60 -10.17 7.74
CA CYS A 199 18.92 -10.37 7.13
C CYS A 199 19.59 -11.62 7.73
N PRO A 200 19.70 -12.74 6.97
CA PRO A 200 20.29 -13.96 7.49
C PRO A 200 21.74 -13.75 7.94
N PRO A 201 22.18 -14.37 9.06
CA PRO A 201 23.56 -14.33 9.52
C PRO A 201 24.48 -15.22 8.67
N LYS A 202 23.93 -16.21 7.98
CA LYS A 202 24.64 -17.16 7.11
C LYS A 202 24.04 -17.15 5.71
N ASP A 203 24.82 -17.62 4.75
CA ASP A 203 24.37 -17.88 3.39
C ASP A 203 25.14 -19.05 2.81
N LEU A 204 24.44 -20.15 2.56
CA LEU A 204 25.02 -21.37 1.99
C LEU A 204 25.61 -21.14 0.59
N ALA A 205 25.14 -20.12 -0.14
CA ALA A 205 25.70 -19.74 -1.43
C ALA A 205 27.16 -19.25 -1.35
N ARG A 206 27.67 -18.89 -0.16
CA ARG A 206 29.06 -18.48 0.06
C ARG A 206 30.04 -19.65 0.09
N THR A 207 29.56 -20.88 0.27
CA THR A 207 30.42 -22.07 0.15
C THR A 207 30.98 -22.15 -1.27
N ASN A 208 32.32 -22.20 -1.41
CA ASN A 208 33.11 -22.18 -2.66
C ASN A 208 33.59 -20.84 -3.25
N SER A 209 33.52 -19.69 -2.55
CA SER A 209 34.34 -18.54 -2.98
C SER A 209 35.79 -18.72 -2.52
N LYS A 210 36.60 -19.50 -3.26
CA LYS A 210 38.06 -19.42 -3.13
C LYS A 210 38.45 -17.94 -3.29
N SER A 211 39.19 -17.44 -2.31
CA SER A 211 39.77 -16.11 -2.27
C SER A 211 40.53 -15.79 -3.57
N SER A 212 39.92 -14.98 -4.44
CA SER A 212 40.61 -14.39 -5.60
C SER A 212 40.37 -12.89 -5.69
N SER A 213 40.45 -12.20 -4.56
CA SER A 213 40.68 -10.76 -4.52
C SER A 213 41.58 -10.44 -3.33
N GLY A 214 42.86 -10.73 -3.49
CA GLY A 214 43.90 -10.08 -2.71
C GLY A 214 43.90 -8.60 -3.06
N VAL A 215 43.15 -7.81 -2.30
CA VAL A 215 43.35 -6.37 -2.17
C VAL A 215 43.57 -6.13 -0.69
N THR A 216 44.83 -6.12 -0.28
CA THR A 216 45.24 -5.67 1.05
C THR A 216 45.13 -4.15 1.07
N ASN A 217 44.02 -3.62 1.58
CA ASN A 217 43.99 -2.25 2.06
C ASN A 217 44.72 -2.23 3.40
N ALA A 218 45.98 -1.79 3.36
CA ALA A 218 46.79 -1.50 4.53
C ALA A 218 46.22 -0.25 5.24
N LEU A 219 45.13 -0.41 5.98
CA LEU A 219 44.56 0.53 6.96
C LEU A 219 43.27 -0.08 7.54
N SER A 220 43.38 -1.08 8.41
CA SER A 220 42.43 -1.32 9.52
C SER A 220 42.79 -2.59 10.29
N ASN A 221 43.00 -2.45 11.61
CA ASN A 221 42.89 -3.56 12.55
C ASN A 221 41.42 -4.01 12.58
N VAL A 222 41.07 -5.01 11.78
CA VAL A 222 39.74 -5.67 11.80
C VAL A 222 39.92 -7.09 12.32
N PRO A 223 39.06 -7.60 13.22
CA PRO A 223 39.21 -8.95 13.77
C PRO A 223 39.13 -10.03 12.68
N GLU A 224 39.81 -11.15 12.93
CA GLU A 224 39.93 -12.32 12.08
C GLU A 224 38.60 -12.81 11.46
N PRO A 225 38.65 -13.44 10.27
CA PRO A 225 37.46 -13.88 9.54
C PRO A 225 36.70 -14.97 10.30
N PRO A 226 35.38 -15.09 10.07
CA PRO A 226 34.60 -16.17 10.67
C PRO A 226 35.13 -17.54 10.21
N THR A 227 35.29 -18.47 11.16
CA THR A 227 35.69 -19.87 10.93
C THR A 227 34.65 -20.69 10.14
N ASP A 228 33.48 -20.11 9.90
CA ASP A 228 32.38 -20.64 9.09
C ASP A 228 32.31 -19.86 7.76
N GLU A 229 32.68 -20.50 6.65
CA GLU A 229 32.70 -19.89 5.30
C GLU A 229 31.32 -19.35 4.86
N THR A 230 30.25 -19.83 5.47
CA THR A 230 28.87 -19.39 5.20
C THR A 230 28.49 -18.12 5.97
N ALA A 231 29.24 -17.77 7.01
CA ALA A 231 28.90 -16.64 7.87
C ALA A 231 29.08 -15.30 7.14
N ARG A 232 28.12 -14.41 7.33
CA ARG A 232 28.15 -13.04 6.81
C ARG A 232 28.75 -12.08 7.83
N PRO A 233 29.36 -10.96 7.39
CA PRO A 233 29.82 -9.91 8.30
C PRO A 233 28.73 -9.44 9.27
N PRO A 234 29.09 -8.91 10.45
CA PRO A 234 28.14 -8.37 11.41
C PRO A 234 27.20 -7.34 10.76
N CYS A 235 25.93 -7.35 11.15
CA CYS A 235 24.94 -6.41 10.66
C CYS A 235 24.07 -5.91 11.81
N ALA A 236 23.89 -4.59 11.92
CA ALA A 236 23.12 -3.98 12.98
C ALA A 236 21.65 -4.44 12.99
N THR A 237 21.05 -4.73 11.83
CA THR A 237 19.66 -5.17 11.74
C THR A 237 19.40 -6.55 12.36
N ARG A 238 20.45 -7.33 12.64
CA ARG A 238 20.35 -8.63 13.33
C ARG A 238 20.28 -8.47 14.85
N LYS A 239 20.53 -7.27 15.37
CA LYS A 239 20.51 -6.95 16.78
C LYS A 239 19.33 -6.01 17.05
N GLY A 240 18.36 -6.47 17.83
CA GLY A 240 17.19 -5.66 18.19
C GLY A 240 16.20 -5.43 17.05
N VAL A 241 15.38 -4.39 17.19
CA VAL A 241 14.31 -4.04 16.25
C VAL A 241 14.80 -2.91 15.33
N SER A 242 14.72 -3.12 14.02
CA SER A 242 15.09 -2.13 13.00
C SER A 242 13.94 -1.93 12.02
N ASN A 243 13.58 -0.67 11.75
CA ASN A 243 12.57 -0.30 10.76
C ASN A 243 12.86 -0.86 9.35
N LEU A 244 14.14 -1.07 9.01
CA LEU A 244 14.58 -1.68 7.75
C LEU A 244 14.02 -3.09 7.54
N SER A 245 13.55 -3.74 8.60
CA SER A 245 12.99 -5.09 8.53
C SER A 245 11.48 -5.09 8.25
N PHE A 246 10.79 -3.94 8.25
CA PHE A 246 9.32 -3.88 8.20
C PHE A 246 8.81 -3.13 6.97
N PRO A 247 7.56 -3.41 6.53
CA PRO A 247 6.90 -2.69 5.45
C PRO A 247 6.89 -1.18 5.67
N ARG A 248 7.08 -0.44 4.57
CA ARG A 248 7.06 1.03 4.55
C ARG A 248 5.65 1.53 4.26
N THR A 249 5.28 2.63 4.90
CA THR A 249 4.09 3.40 4.56
C THR A 249 4.50 4.87 4.53
N ASP A 250 4.32 5.51 3.38
CA ASP A 250 4.74 6.89 3.16
C ASP A 250 3.57 7.83 3.50
N PRO A 251 3.68 8.69 4.52
CA PRO A 251 2.65 9.68 4.83
C PRO A 251 2.59 10.74 3.73
N THR A 252 1.40 10.94 3.17
CA THR A 252 1.16 11.93 2.10
C THR A 252 -0.01 12.81 2.54
N VAL A 253 0.21 14.11 2.69
CA VAL A 253 -0.85 15.06 3.00
C VAL A 253 -1.66 15.37 1.74
N ILE A 254 -2.96 15.51 1.88
CA ILE A 254 -3.85 15.95 0.80
C ILE A 254 -4.90 16.89 1.37
N MET A 255 -4.99 18.11 0.84
CA MET A 255 -5.63 19.20 1.58
C MET A 255 -6.63 20.00 0.75
N ALA A 256 -7.83 20.15 1.30
CA ALA A 256 -8.80 21.14 0.85
C ALA A 256 -8.47 22.48 1.51
N VAL A 257 -7.97 23.44 0.74
CA VAL A 257 -7.63 24.78 1.24
C VAL A 257 -8.79 25.73 0.95
N VAL A 258 -9.38 26.26 2.02
CA VAL A 258 -10.47 27.23 1.96
C VAL A 258 -9.90 28.63 2.12
N ASN A 259 -10.45 29.59 1.38
CA ASN A 259 -10.06 30.98 1.52
C ASN A 259 -10.48 31.55 2.89
N HIS A 260 -9.94 32.69 3.26
CA HIS A 260 -10.18 33.36 4.53
C HIS A 260 -11.67 33.67 4.72
N ALA A 261 -12.34 34.12 3.66
CA ALA A 261 -13.78 34.43 3.67
C ALA A 261 -14.69 33.19 3.83
N GLY A 262 -14.20 31.99 3.51
CA GLY A 262 -14.93 30.74 3.70
C GLY A 262 -15.93 30.41 2.59
N ASP A 263 -15.75 30.93 1.38
CA ASP A 263 -16.68 30.79 0.24
C ASP A 263 -16.03 30.18 -1.02
N LYS A 264 -14.70 30.03 -1.03
CA LYS A 264 -13.93 29.44 -2.13
C LYS A 264 -12.97 28.36 -1.66
N ILE A 265 -12.65 27.44 -2.54
CA ILE A 265 -11.65 26.38 -2.35
C ILE A 265 -10.57 26.47 -3.43
N LEU A 266 -9.32 26.29 -3.04
CA LEU A 266 -8.19 26.20 -3.95
C LEU A 266 -8.13 24.80 -4.54
N LEU A 267 -8.04 24.71 -5.86
CA LEU A 267 -7.80 23.47 -6.58
C LEU A 267 -6.65 23.66 -7.58
N GLY A 268 -5.80 22.65 -7.71
CA GLY A 268 -4.66 22.60 -8.61
C GLY A 268 -4.81 21.53 -9.69
N ARG A 269 -4.07 21.69 -10.78
CA ARG A 269 -3.89 20.65 -11.81
C ARG A 269 -2.44 20.56 -12.25
N SER A 270 -2.02 19.35 -12.61
CA SER A 270 -0.74 19.12 -13.31
C SER A 270 -0.97 18.96 -14.80
N LYS A 271 0.10 19.11 -15.61
CA LYS A 271 0.06 18.92 -17.07
C LYS A 271 -0.43 17.53 -17.52
N ARG A 272 -0.35 16.54 -16.63
CA ARG A 272 -0.76 15.15 -16.90
C ARG A 272 -2.27 14.96 -16.81
N PHE A 273 -2.99 15.89 -16.17
CA PHE A 273 -4.42 15.75 -15.98
C PHE A 273 -5.20 16.14 -17.25
N PRO A 274 -6.32 15.45 -17.56
CA PRO A 274 -7.20 15.84 -18.65
C PRO A 274 -7.63 17.31 -18.53
N PRO A 275 -7.95 18.00 -19.64
CA PRO A 275 -8.46 19.37 -19.57
C PRO A 275 -9.61 19.53 -18.57
N TYR A 276 -9.61 20.66 -17.85
CA TYR A 276 -10.61 21.02 -16.83
C TYR A 276 -10.67 20.11 -15.59
N TRP A 277 -9.78 19.12 -15.46
CA TRP A 277 -9.69 18.25 -14.29
C TRP A 277 -8.75 18.84 -13.25
N TYR A 278 -9.30 19.17 -12.07
CA TYR A 278 -8.57 19.73 -10.93
C TYR A 278 -8.79 18.86 -9.68
N SER A 279 -7.84 18.93 -8.76
CA SER A 279 -7.89 18.23 -7.47
C SER A 279 -7.37 19.14 -6.35
N THR A 280 -7.56 18.70 -5.12
CA THR A 280 -6.82 19.22 -3.97
C THR A 280 -5.33 19.00 -4.16
N LEU A 281 -4.52 19.90 -3.59
CA LEU A 281 -3.06 19.79 -3.54
C LEU A 281 -2.65 18.64 -2.63
N ALA A 282 -1.49 18.04 -2.88
CA ALA A 282 -1.02 16.88 -2.13
C ALA A 282 0.48 16.67 -2.29
N GLY A 283 1.17 16.40 -1.18
CA GLY A 283 2.59 16.11 -1.18
C GLY A 283 3.03 15.21 -0.03
N PHE A 284 4.29 14.79 -0.06
CA PHE A 284 4.84 13.90 0.97
C PHE A 284 5.14 14.69 2.24
N ALA A 285 4.83 14.11 3.40
CA ALA A 285 5.34 14.67 4.64
C ALA A 285 6.84 14.38 4.75
N GLU A 286 7.64 15.38 5.13
CA GLU A 286 9.07 15.25 5.30
C GLU A 286 9.45 14.70 6.69
N PRO A 287 10.67 14.15 6.85
CA PRO A 287 11.16 13.73 8.15
C PRO A 287 11.09 14.87 9.18
N ALA A 288 10.51 14.55 10.35
CA ALA A 288 10.31 15.47 11.46
C ALA A 288 9.29 16.60 11.25
N GLU A 289 8.43 16.51 10.23
CA GLU A 289 7.25 17.37 10.10
C GLU A 289 6.04 16.77 10.84
N SER A 290 5.25 17.64 11.48
CA SER A 290 3.85 17.36 11.75
C SER A 290 3.03 17.39 10.46
N ILE A 291 1.85 16.77 10.47
CA ILE A 291 0.93 16.80 9.32
C ILE A 291 0.51 18.23 9.00
N GLU A 292 0.32 19.05 10.03
CA GLU A 292 -0.04 20.44 9.89
C GLU A 292 1.09 21.29 9.29
N GLU A 293 2.35 21.00 9.61
CA GLU A 293 3.51 21.64 8.97
C GLU A 293 3.63 21.24 7.50
N ALA A 294 3.55 19.94 7.20
CA ALA A 294 3.59 19.44 5.83
C ALA A 294 2.47 20.06 4.96
N VAL A 295 1.24 20.17 5.49
CA VAL A 295 0.14 20.85 4.77
C VAL A 295 0.48 22.32 4.46
N ARG A 296 1.07 23.05 5.40
CA ARG A 296 1.42 24.46 5.17
C ARG A 296 2.57 24.61 4.18
N ARG A 297 3.59 23.78 4.30
CA ARG A 297 4.74 23.77 3.39
C ARG A 297 4.29 23.46 1.97
N GLU A 298 3.62 22.33 1.75
CA GLU A 298 3.19 21.88 0.43
C GLU A 298 2.28 22.90 -0.26
N VAL A 299 1.31 23.49 0.47
CA VAL A 299 0.45 24.54 -0.12
C VAL A 299 1.25 25.78 -0.53
N TYR A 300 2.22 26.19 0.29
CA TYR A 300 3.05 27.35 -0.01
C TYR A 300 4.00 27.09 -1.20
N GLU A 301 4.62 25.91 -1.26
CA GLU A 301 5.52 25.50 -2.33
C GLU A 301 4.80 25.39 -3.67
N GLU A 302 3.64 24.73 -3.71
CA GLU A 302 2.92 24.52 -4.98
C GLU A 302 2.12 25.74 -5.46
N SER A 303 1.66 26.60 -4.55
CA SER A 303 0.66 27.64 -4.88
C SER A 303 0.89 29.02 -4.28
N GLY A 304 1.90 29.21 -3.43
CA GLY A 304 2.18 30.48 -2.77
C GLY A 304 1.19 30.87 -1.66
N ILE A 305 0.14 30.08 -1.44
CA ILE A 305 -0.92 30.39 -0.46
C ILE A 305 -0.43 30.17 0.97
N LEU A 306 -0.65 31.15 1.83
CA LEU A 306 -0.29 31.09 3.24
C LEU A 306 -1.45 30.50 4.07
N VAL A 307 -1.24 29.30 4.62
CA VAL A 307 -2.24 28.57 5.40
C VAL A 307 -2.02 28.74 6.89
N GLY A 308 -3.08 29.13 7.61
CA GLY A 308 -3.10 29.26 9.06
C GLY A 308 -3.54 27.97 9.74
N ARG A 309 -4.86 27.83 9.96
CA ARG A 309 -5.44 26.67 10.65
C ARG A 309 -5.45 25.44 9.74
N VAL A 310 -5.08 24.29 10.29
CA VAL A 310 -5.17 22.97 9.63
C VAL A 310 -5.94 22.02 10.54
N VAL A 311 -6.86 21.24 9.96
CA VAL A 311 -7.65 20.22 10.67
C VAL A 311 -7.60 18.92 9.89
N ILE A 312 -7.16 17.83 10.53
CA ILE A 312 -7.17 16.49 9.94
C ILE A 312 -8.62 15.99 9.85
N HIS A 313 -9.01 15.51 8.68
CA HIS A 313 -10.34 15.00 8.39
C HIS A 313 -10.43 13.48 8.48
N SER A 314 -9.65 12.78 7.66
CA SER A 314 -9.70 11.32 7.51
C SER A 314 -8.46 10.80 6.79
N THR A 315 -8.24 9.49 6.79
CA THR A 315 -7.12 8.87 6.06
C THR A 315 -7.59 7.85 5.03
N GLN A 316 -6.78 7.64 3.99
CA GLN A 316 -7.02 6.67 2.93
C GLN A 316 -5.72 5.96 2.57
N PRO A 317 -5.61 4.63 2.73
CA PRO A 317 -4.52 3.86 2.15
C PRO A 317 -4.51 4.01 0.63
N TRP A 318 -3.34 4.20 0.04
CA TRP A 318 -3.17 4.30 -1.41
C TRP A 318 -2.05 3.36 -1.87
N PRO A 319 -2.40 2.16 -2.38
CA PRO A 319 -1.44 1.08 -2.63
C PRO A 319 -0.67 1.25 -3.96
N TYR A 320 -0.28 2.48 -4.29
CA TYR A 320 0.43 2.82 -5.52
C TYR A 320 1.58 3.83 -5.26
N PRO A 321 2.72 3.40 -4.68
CA PRO A 321 3.01 2.05 -4.23
C PRO A 321 2.58 1.76 -2.78
N ALA A 322 2.82 2.67 -1.83
CA ALA A 322 2.59 2.42 -0.40
C ALA A 322 2.33 3.69 0.41
N ASN A 323 1.42 4.55 -0.05
CA ASN A 323 1.13 5.82 0.62
C ASN A 323 -0.02 5.66 1.62
N LEU A 324 0.01 6.45 2.69
CA LEU A 324 -1.16 6.76 3.51
C LEU A 324 -1.55 8.21 3.23
N MET A 325 -2.63 8.40 2.49
CA MET A 325 -3.17 9.72 2.22
C MET A 325 -3.84 10.24 3.50
N ILE A 326 -3.41 11.39 3.97
CA ILE A 326 -3.90 12.05 5.17
C ILE A 326 -4.64 13.30 4.73
N GLY A 327 -5.96 13.19 4.69
CA GLY A 327 -6.86 14.25 4.29
C GLY A 327 -6.93 15.35 5.35
N ALA A 328 -6.64 16.58 4.97
CA ALA A 328 -6.72 17.74 5.85
C ALA A 328 -7.56 18.86 5.23
N VAL A 329 -8.01 19.78 6.06
CA VAL A 329 -8.65 21.03 5.65
C VAL A 329 -7.81 22.18 6.18
N GLY A 330 -7.31 23.01 5.27
CA GLY A 330 -6.55 24.22 5.59
C GLY A 330 -7.41 25.47 5.38
N GLN A 331 -7.16 26.53 6.14
CA GLN A 331 -7.73 27.84 5.90
C GLN A 331 -6.63 28.87 5.67
N SER A 332 -6.70 29.65 4.59
CA SER A 332 -5.76 30.73 4.34
C SER A 332 -5.87 31.85 5.38
N ILE A 333 -4.76 32.54 5.60
CA ILE A 333 -4.74 33.77 6.41
C ILE A 333 -5.20 34.97 5.58
N PRO A 334 -5.65 36.07 6.22
CA PRO A 334 -5.85 37.34 5.52
C PRO A 334 -4.59 37.73 4.73
N GLU A 335 -4.78 38.28 3.52
CA GLU A 335 -3.70 38.75 2.63
C GLU A 335 -2.76 37.64 2.09
N GLY A 336 -2.97 36.37 2.47
CA GLY A 336 -2.18 35.21 2.04
C GLY A 336 -2.76 34.43 0.86
N GLU A 337 -3.61 35.05 0.02
CA GLU A 337 -4.43 34.36 -0.99
C GLU A 337 -3.95 34.52 -2.44
N VAL A 338 -2.82 35.19 -2.64
CA VAL A 338 -2.23 35.43 -3.96
C VAL A 338 -1.57 34.14 -4.44
N ILE A 339 -2.07 33.60 -5.55
CA ILE A 339 -1.52 32.39 -6.17
C ILE A 339 -0.18 32.73 -6.84
N ASP A 340 0.85 31.97 -6.48
CA ASP A 340 2.18 32.01 -7.09
C ASP A 340 2.67 30.57 -7.34
N LEU A 341 2.89 30.23 -8.62
CA LEU A 341 3.37 28.92 -9.06
C LEU A 341 4.89 28.92 -9.31
N GLY A 342 5.60 29.96 -8.86
CA GLY A 342 7.02 30.17 -9.13
C GLY A 342 7.97 29.38 -8.25
N ASN A 343 7.50 28.87 -7.10
CA ASN A 343 8.33 28.15 -6.14
C ASN A 343 8.59 26.70 -6.58
N ASP A 344 7.60 26.03 -7.15
CA ASP A 344 7.70 24.65 -7.65
C ASP A 344 6.93 24.46 -8.98
N PRO A 345 7.59 24.00 -10.07
CA PRO A 345 6.94 23.75 -11.36
C PRO A 345 6.06 22.49 -11.45
N GLU A 346 5.60 21.93 -10.32
CA GLU A 346 4.70 20.75 -10.32
C GLU A 346 3.31 21.03 -10.90
N LEU A 347 2.72 22.19 -10.58
CA LEU A 347 1.40 22.57 -11.07
C LEU A 347 1.47 23.28 -12.44
N GLU A 348 0.51 22.96 -13.29
CA GLU A 348 0.25 23.71 -14.52
C GLU A 348 -0.62 24.95 -14.23
N ASP A 349 -1.57 24.81 -13.31
CA ASP A 349 -2.53 25.85 -12.98
C ASP A 349 -3.14 25.59 -11.59
N ALA A 350 -3.41 26.66 -10.85
CA ALA A 350 -4.13 26.64 -9.58
C ALA A 350 -5.16 27.77 -9.56
N LYS A 351 -6.37 27.47 -9.07
CA LYS A 351 -7.50 28.41 -9.10
C LYS A 351 -8.35 28.32 -7.85
N TRP A 352 -8.87 29.47 -7.44
CA TRP A 352 -9.95 29.56 -6.47
C TRP A 352 -11.29 29.32 -7.16
N TYR A 353 -12.00 28.28 -6.75
CA TYR A 353 -13.36 27.97 -7.20
C TYR A 353 -14.37 28.29 -6.11
N SER A 354 -15.50 28.89 -6.48
CA SER A 354 -16.61 29.10 -5.54
C SER A 354 -17.22 27.76 -5.11
N PHE A 355 -17.80 27.73 -3.92
CA PHE A 355 -18.54 26.54 -3.46
C PHE A 355 -19.70 26.16 -4.38
N GLU A 356 -20.31 27.11 -5.11
CA GLU A 356 -21.37 26.81 -6.08
C GLU A 356 -20.84 26.05 -7.30
N GLU A 357 -19.74 26.50 -7.89
CA GLU A 357 -19.08 25.80 -9.00
C GLU A 357 -18.67 24.38 -8.62
N VAL A 358 -18.16 24.22 -7.39
CA VAL A 358 -17.74 22.91 -6.88
C VAL A 358 -18.93 21.99 -6.61
N ARG A 359 -20.05 22.50 -6.10
CA ARG A 359 -21.28 21.69 -5.94
C ARG A 359 -21.79 21.18 -7.27
N GLU A 360 -21.77 22.00 -8.31
CA GLU A 360 -22.16 21.56 -9.65
C GLU A 360 -21.17 20.50 -10.18
N ALA A 361 -19.87 20.72 -10.03
CA ALA A 361 -18.84 19.75 -10.43
C ALA A 361 -18.95 18.41 -9.68
N LEU A 362 -19.30 18.42 -8.39
CA LEU A 362 -19.55 17.20 -7.62
C LEU A 362 -20.78 16.43 -8.12
N ARG A 363 -21.75 17.11 -8.73
CA ARG A 363 -22.98 16.52 -9.26
C ARG A 363 -22.79 15.90 -10.64
N VAL A 364 -22.06 16.57 -11.54
CA VAL A 364 -21.98 16.17 -12.95
C VAL A 364 -20.56 15.94 -13.48
N GLY A 365 -19.53 16.44 -12.80
CA GLY A 365 -18.15 16.51 -13.26
C GLY A 365 -17.17 15.54 -12.59
N THR A 366 -17.64 14.52 -11.85
CA THR A 366 -16.75 13.55 -11.18
C THR A 366 -16.34 12.43 -12.15
N SER A 367 -15.05 12.14 -12.22
CA SER A 367 -14.51 11.09 -13.11
C SER A 367 -13.10 10.67 -12.71
N GLY A 368 -12.74 9.40 -12.97
CA GLY A 368 -11.37 8.93 -12.87
C GLY A 368 -10.43 9.61 -13.87
N ILE A 369 -9.12 9.56 -13.59
CA ILE A 369 -8.12 10.06 -14.53
C ILE A 369 -8.14 9.18 -15.79
N GLY A 370 -8.48 9.77 -16.94
CA GLY A 370 -8.59 9.08 -18.22
C GLY A 370 -10.00 8.56 -18.56
N GLU A 371 -10.97 8.71 -17.64
CA GLU A 371 -12.37 8.45 -17.94
C GLU A 371 -13.02 9.67 -18.61
N GLU A 372 -14.09 9.41 -19.38
CA GLU A 372 -14.92 10.48 -19.94
C GLU A 372 -15.64 11.25 -18.84
N ALA A 373 -16.02 12.49 -19.12
CA ALA A 373 -16.83 13.28 -18.19
C ALA A 373 -18.24 12.67 -18.05
N GLY A 374 -18.92 13.00 -16.95
CA GLY A 374 -20.31 12.56 -16.74
C GLY A 374 -21.21 13.03 -17.89
N LYS A 375 -22.29 12.28 -18.15
CA LYS A 375 -23.21 12.54 -19.29
C LYS A 375 -23.80 13.95 -19.32
N ASP A 376 -23.96 14.55 -18.14
CA ASP A 376 -24.54 15.88 -17.95
C ASP A 376 -23.49 17.01 -17.87
N TRP A 377 -22.20 16.67 -17.98
CA TRP A 377 -21.11 17.65 -17.96
C TRP A 377 -21.03 18.39 -19.29
N LYS A 378 -20.77 19.70 -19.21
CA LYS A 378 -20.59 20.57 -20.37
C LYS A 378 -19.13 20.99 -20.50
N GLU A 379 -18.65 21.05 -21.73
CA GLU A 379 -17.28 21.47 -22.04
C GLU A 379 -16.95 22.83 -21.40
N GLY A 380 -15.77 22.92 -20.78
CA GLY A 380 -15.33 24.08 -19.98
C GLY A 380 -15.71 24.02 -18.50
N GLY A 381 -16.58 23.09 -18.08
CA GLY A 381 -16.94 22.92 -16.67
C GLY A 381 -15.84 22.27 -15.83
N LEU A 382 -15.78 22.59 -14.54
CA LEU A 382 -14.86 21.96 -13.59
C LEU A 382 -15.11 20.45 -13.50
N ARG A 383 -14.04 19.65 -13.60
CA ARG A 383 -14.04 18.21 -13.34
C ARG A 383 -13.26 17.90 -12.06
N LEU A 384 -13.76 16.93 -11.31
CA LEU A 384 -13.23 16.54 -10.00
C LEU A 384 -12.92 15.04 -9.93
N PRO A 385 -12.10 14.61 -8.95
CA PRO A 385 -11.84 13.20 -8.69
C PRO A 385 -13.13 12.41 -8.40
N PRO A 386 -13.13 11.08 -8.64
CA PRO A 386 -14.30 10.24 -8.38
C PRO A 386 -14.61 10.15 -6.88
N HIS A 387 -15.82 9.75 -6.53
CA HIS A 387 -16.26 9.64 -5.13
C HIS A 387 -15.43 8.66 -4.28
N THR A 388 -14.70 7.73 -4.88
CA THR A 388 -13.80 6.81 -4.16
C THR A 388 -12.49 7.48 -3.70
N ALA A 389 -12.13 8.64 -4.27
CA ALA A 389 -10.90 9.35 -3.93
C ALA A 389 -11.09 10.25 -2.69
N ILE A 390 -10.11 10.25 -1.78
CA ILE A 390 -10.11 11.10 -0.58
C ILE A 390 -10.22 12.59 -0.91
N ALA A 391 -9.65 13.04 -2.04
CA ALA A 391 -9.82 14.41 -2.54
C ALA A 391 -11.30 14.79 -2.69
N ASN A 392 -12.10 13.92 -3.30
CA ASN A 392 -13.55 14.14 -3.45
C ASN A 392 -14.25 14.15 -2.07
N GLN A 393 -13.84 13.26 -1.17
CA GLN A 393 -14.41 13.17 0.19
C GLN A 393 -14.17 14.44 1.00
N ILE A 394 -12.94 14.98 1.00
CA ILE A 394 -12.62 16.22 1.72
C ILE A 394 -13.27 17.45 1.08
N ILE A 395 -13.32 17.53 -0.26
CA ILE A 395 -14.04 18.59 -0.98
C ILE A 395 -15.52 18.57 -0.59
N THR A 396 -16.16 17.40 -0.64
CA THR A 396 -17.58 17.23 -0.28
C THR A 396 -17.85 17.64 1.16
N SER A 397 -16.96 17.25 2.10
CA SER A 397 -17.07 17.62 3.51
C SER A 397 -17.05 19.14 3.72
N VAL A 398 -16.12 19.83 3.06
CA VAL A 398 -16.00 21.29 3.13
C VAL A 398 -17.21 21.99 2.49
N VAL A 399 -17.54 21.63 1.25
CA VAL A 399 -18.45 22.40 0.39
C VAL A 399 -19.93 22.06 0.64
N CYS A 400 -20.24 20.79 0.92
CA CYS A 400 -21.61 20.31 1.10
C CYS A 400 -21.98 20.21 2.59
N ASN A 401 -21.06 19.74 3.43
CA ASN A 401 -21.36 19.48 4.85
C ASN A 401 -20.99 20.64 5.76
N GLY A 402 -20.26 21.65 5.27
CA GLY A 402 -19.96 22.88 6.01
C GLY A 402 -18.90 22.72 7.10
N PHE A 403 -17.90 21.85 6.87
CA PHE A 403 -16.83 21.51 7.82
C PHE A 403 -16.06 22.73 8.39
N VAL A 404 -16.09 23.88 7.70
CA VAL A 404 -15.35 25.10 8.07
C VAL A 404 -16.21 26.14 8.84
N SER A 405 -17.53 25.95 8.95
CA SER A 405 -18.30 26.80 9.86
C SER A 405 -17.89 26.48 11.31
N GLY A 406 -17.68 27.49 12.16
CA GLY A 406 -17.31 27.33 13.58
C GLY A 406 -18.30 26.52 14.43
N VAL A 407 -19.36 25.99 13.80
CA VAL A 407 -20.29 25.02 14.35
C VAL A 407 -20.00 23.68 13.65
N PRO A 408 -19.56 22.64 14.37
CA PRO A 408 -19.48 21.30 13.81
C PRO A 408 -20.89 20.90 13.35
N LYS A 409 -21.10 20.77 12.04
CA LYS A 409 -22.32 20.15 11.51
C LYS A 409 -22.12 18.64 11.61
N MET A 410 -22.71 18.05 12.65
CA MET A 410 -22.80 16.60 12.88
C MET A 410 -23.71 15.91 11.87
#